data_AF-A0A914EAL8-F1
#
_entry.id   AF-A0A914EAL8-F1
#
_cell.length_a   1.000
_cell.length_b   1.000
_cell.length_c   1.000
_cell.angle_alpha   90.00
_cell.angle_beta   90.00
_cell.angle_gamma   90.00
#
_symmetry.space_group_name_H-M   'P 1'
#
loop_
_entity.id
_entity.type
_entity.pdbx_description
1 polymer ?
#
loop_
_entity_poly.entity_id
_entity_poly.type
_entity_poly.pdbx_seq_one_letter_code
_entity_poly.pdbx_strand_id
1 'polypeptide(L)'
;MKLGSSVNLSTPLLLSSFYLDALRKDFEKKIIHCPVKRLPVFREGLLDQKLNTILLDEYEKYEEMFRSLSLSGQTTFRPNNWRDWIHSYDLKNAKSSASLKEILNADVITDWATWKILFMNPIIQLRPVQEIKYVDFACQKICGVYFFYRLIKAEWKKRYTTEEHFRSLYAGKEFERKVTSKEQL
;
A
#
# COMPACT_ATOMS: atom_id res chain seq x y z
N MET A 1 0.78 -36.47 7.16
CA MET A 1 0.77 -35.00 7.05
C MET A 1 -0.31 -34.49 7.99
N LYS A 2 0.01 -33.80 9.10
CA LYS A 2 -1.02 -33.23 9.98
C LYS A 2 -1.60 -32.01 9.27
N LEU A 3 -2.87 -32.09 8.85
CA LEU A 3 -3.61 -30.91 8.42
C LEU A 3 -3.67 -29.94 9.62
N GLY A 4 -3.29 -28.69 9.41
CA GLY A 4 -3.38 -27.67 10.45
C GLY A 4 -4.82 -27.53 10.93
N SER A 5 -4.99 -27.09 12.17
CA SER A 5 -6.31 -26.73 12.72
C SER A 5 -6.99 -25.68 11.84
N SER A 6 -8.30 -25.79 11.65
CA SER A 6 -9.10 -24.79 10.94
C SER A 6 -8.89 -23.40 11.54
N VAL A 7 -8.67 -22.39 10.70
CA VAL A 7 -8.52 -21.00 11.10
C VAL A 7 -9.84 -20.27 10.84
N ASN A 8 -10.41 -19.65 11.88
CA ASN A 8 -11.56 -18.77 11.73
C ASN A 8 -11.10 -17.42 11.21
N LEU A 9 -11.66 -16.98 10.08
CA LEU A 9 -11.40 -15.66 9.50
C LEU A 9 -12.55 -14.71 9.86
N SER A 10 -12.21 -13.54 10.37
CA SER A 10 -13.18 -12.46 10.60
C SER A 10 -13.47 -11.71 9.30
N THR A 11 -14.69 -11.16 9.18
CA THR A 11 -15.06 -10.28 8.08
C THR A 11 -14.30 -8.95 8.21
N PRO A 12 -13.55 -8.50 7.18
CA PRO A 12 -12.86 -7.22 7.22
C PRO A 12 -13.84 -6.05 7.32
N LEU A 13 -13.55 -5.08 8.20
CA LEU A 13 -14.30 -3.83 8.33
C LEU A 13 -13.41 -2.63 7.99
N LEU A 14 -13.90 -1.73 7.14
CA LEU A 14 -13.22 -0.46 6.87
C LEU A 14 -13.44 0.50 8.03
N LEU A 15 -12.40 0.71 8.86
CA LEU A 15 -12.47 1.66 9.97
C LEU A 15 -12.41 3.12 9.49
N SER A 16 -11.46 3.45 8.63
CA SER A 16 -11.41 4.75 7.93
C SER A 16 -10.40 4.73 6.76
N SER A 17 -10.33 5.83 6.01
CA SER A 17 -9.46 5.97 4.84
C SER A 17 -8.75 7.32 4.79
N PHE A 18 -7.57 7.33 4.18
CA PHE A 18 -6.84 8.54 3.84
C PHE A 18 -6.23 8.45 2.45
N TYR A 19 -5.78 9.58 1.90
CA TYR A 19 -5.03 9.58 0.64
C TYR A 19 -3.70 10.30 0.81
N LEU A 20 -2.72 9.88 0.00
CA LEU A 20 -1.43 10.55 -0.13
C LEU A 20 -1.48 11.39 -1.40
N ASP A 21 -1.21 12.69 -1.28
CA ASP A 21 -1.13 13.58 -2.42
C ASP A 21 0.30 13.56 -2.98
N ALA A 22 0.47 12.93 -4.15
CA ALA A 22 1.78 12.76 -4.76
C ALA A 22 2.39 14.07 -5.31
N LEU A 23 1.59 15.13 -5.42
CA LEU A 23 2.02 16.42 -6.00
C LEU A 23 2.50 17.43 -4.95
N ARG A 24 2.39 17.11 -3.65
CA ARG A 24 2.98 17.93 -2.60
C ARG A 24 4.47 17.62 -2.47
N LYS A 25 5.31 18.61 -2.79
CA LYS A 25 6.78 18.55 -2.65
C LYS A 25 7.21 18.16 -1.23
N ASP A 26 6.35 18.43 -0.27
CA ASP A 26 6.45 18.23 1.16
C ASP A 26 5.58 17.05 1.62
N PHE A 27 5.79 15.88 0.98
CA PHE A 27 5.28 14.55 1.37
C PHE A 27 5.40 14.24 2.88
N GLU A 28 6.15 15.03 3.63
CA GLU A 28 6.36 14.85 5.04
C GLU A 28 5.18 15.20 5.96
N LYS A 29 4.13 15.95 5.58
CA LYS A 29 3.38 16.61 6.69
C LYS A 29 1.87 16.58 6.80
N LYS A 30 1.05 16.06 5.89
CA LYS A 30 -0.39 15.89 6.21
C LYS A 30 -1.01 14.70 5.52
N ILE A 31 -1.38 13.69 6.29
CA ILE A 31 -2.48 12.80 5.96
C ILE A 31 -3.72 13.68 5.77
N ILE A 32 -4.20 13.74 4.53
CA ILE A 32 -5.45 14.44 4.26
C ILE A 32 -6.55 13.39 4.40
N HIS A 33 -7.45 13.64 5.35
CA HIS A 33 -8.66 12.82 5.51
C HIS A 33 -9.42 12.81 4.20
N CYS A 34 -9.61 11.62 3.65
CA CYS A 34 -10.33 11.45 2.41
C CYS A 34 -11.82 11.29 2.76
N PRO A 35 -12.70 12.26 2.49
CA PRO A 35 -14.08 11.90 2.27
C PRO A 35 -14.09 10.92 1.09
N VAL A 36 -14.82 9.80 1.22
CA VAL A 36 -14.98 8.74 0.19
C VAL A 36 -15.25 9.33 -1.21
N LYS A 37 -15.78 10.55 -1.26
CA LYS A 37 -16.00 11.40 -2.43
C LYS A 37 -14.79 11.66 -3.35
N ARG A 38 -13.56 11.31 -2.96
CA ARG A 38 -12.35 11.46 -3.80
C ARG A 38 -11.77 10.15 -4.32
N LEU A 39 -12.41 9.01 -4.05
CA LEU A 39 -11.95 7.73 -4.59
C LEU A 39 -12.29 7.61 -6.08
N PRO A 40 -11.35 7.17 -6.93
CA PRO A 40 -11.64 6.84 -8.31
C PRO A 40 -12.71 5.74 -8.40
N VAL A 41 -13.70 5.92 -9.27
CA VAL A 41 -14.76 4.94 -9.50
C VAL A 41 -14.47 4.17 -10.78
N PHE A 42 -14.54 2.84 -10.71
CA PHE A 42 -14.39 1.97 -11.87
C PHE A 42 -15.54 2.18 -12.86
N ARG A 43 -15.24 2.31 -14.15
CA ARG A 43 -16.25 2.44 -15.22
C ARG A 43 -16.03 1.35 -16.26
N GLU A 44 -16.91 0.36 -16.23
CA GLU A 44 -16.87 -0.82 -17.11
C GLU A 44 -16.86 -0.44 -18.61
N GLY A 45 -17.68 0.55 -18.99
CA GLY A 45 -17.74 1.03 -20.39
C GLY A 45 -16.47 1.70 -20.93
N LEU A 46 -15.42 1.88 -20.11
CA LEU A 46 -14.11 2.37 -20.55
C LEU A 46 -13.15 1.24 -20.99
N LEU A 47 -13.49 -0.02 -20.74
CA LEU A 47 -12.68 -1.18 -21.15
C LEU A 47 -12.63 -1.31 -22.68
N ASP A 48 -13.76 -1.19 -23.35
CA ASP A 48 -13.89 -1.54 -24.78
C ASP A 48 -13.34 -0.49 -25.76
N GLN A 49 -13.18 0.77 -25.33
CA GLN A 49 -12.84 1.88 -26.24
C GLN A 49 -11.40 2.38 -26.14
N LYS A 50 -10.62 2.00 -25.10
CA LYS A 50 -9.34 2.68 -24.79
C LYS A 50 -8.15 1.78 -24.46
N LEU A 51 -8.33 0.44 -24.41
CA LEU A 51 -7.26 -0.48 -24.03
C LEU A 51 -6.33 -0.89 -25.17
N ASN A 52 -6.78 -0.81 -26.43
CA ASN A 52 -5.97 -1.18 -27.60
C ASN A 52 -4.77 -0.25 -27.89
N THR A 53 -4.62 0.82 -27.11
CA THR A 53 -3.50 1.75 -27.22
C THR A 53 -3.02 2.13 -25.82
N ILE A 54 -2.32 1.24 -25.10
CA ILE A 54 -1.44 1.69 -24.02
C ILE A 54 -0.29 2.43 -24.70
N LEU A 55 -0.53 3.71 -25.00
CA LEU A 55 0.47 4.61 -25.52
C LEU A 55 1.48 4.83 -24.39
N LEU A 56 2.77 4.70 -24.70
CA LEU A 56 3.87 5.11 -23.83
C LEU A 56 4.00 6.64 -23.79
N ASP A 57 2.93 7.36 -24.13
CA ASP A 57 2.87 8.82 -24.11
C ASP A 57 3.10 9.25 -22.66
N GLU A 58 4.16 10.02 -22.42
CA GLU A 58 4.60 10.43 -21.08
C GLU A 58 5.28 9.34 -20.22
N TYR A 59 5.64 8.19 -20.79
CA TYR A 59 6.44 7.17 -20.10
C TYR A 59 7.72 7.76 -19.50
N GLU A 60 8.45 8.59 -20.25
CA GLU A 60 9.69 9.23 -19.78
C GLU A 60 9.46 10.11 -18.54
N LYS A 61 8.37 10.89 -18.53
CA LYS A 61 7.99 11.73 -17.38
C LYS A 61 7.64 10.86 -16.15
N TYR A 62 6.93 9.76 -16.37
CA TYR A 62 6.61 8.82 -15.30
C TYR A 62 7.86 8.15 -14.73
N GLU A 63 8.77 7.72 -15.60
CA GLU A 63 10.04 7.10 -15.21
C GLU A 63 10.88 8.06 -14.37
N GLU A 64 11.05 9.30 -14.82
CA GLU A 64 11.77 10.35 -14.08
C GLU A 64 11.17 10.60 -12.69
N MET A 65 9.84 10.79 -12.64
CA MET A 65 9.13 10.97 -11.38
C MET A 65 9.32 9.76 -10.44
N PHE A 66 9.13 8.53 -10.94
CA PHE A 66 9.24 7.33 -10.12
C PHE A 66 10.67 7.11 -9.61
N ARG A 67 11.68 7.37 -10.45
CA ARG A 67 13.09 7.30 -10.05
C ARG A 67 13.38 8.32 -8.95
N SER A 68 12.92 9.56 -9.11
CA SER A 68 13.04 10.63 -8.11
C SER A 68 12.41 10.23 -6.77
N LEU A 69 11.16 9.74 -6.79
CA LEU A 69 10.44 9.29 -5.59
C LEU A 69 11.08 8.05 -4.93
N SER A 70 11.68 7.16 -5.72
CA SER A 70 12.31 5.94 -5.22
C SER A 70 13.65 6.23 -4.54
N LEU A 71 14.43 7.14 -5.13
CA LEU A 71 15.70 7.61 -4.57
C LEU A 71 15.47 8.34 -3.24
N SER A 72 14.43 9.19 -3.15
CA SER A 72 14.06 9.89 -1.92
C SER A 72 13.42 8.98 -0.84
N GLY A 73 13.16 7.70 -1.16
CA GLY A 73 12.47 6.78 -0.25
C GLY A 73 11.04 7.21 0.07
N GLN A 74 10.40 7.93 -0.86
CA GLN A 74 9.02 8.42 -0.77
C GLN A 74 8.02 7.44 -1.40
N THR A 75 8.48 6.47 -2.21
CA THR A 75 7.63 5.39 -2.74
C THR A 75 7.24 4.32 -1.71
N THR A 76 7.81 4.40 -0.51
CA THR A 76 7.62 3.39 0.52
C THR A 76 6.69 3.91 1.61
N PHE A 77 5.61 3.19 1.85
CA PHE A 77 4.73 3.41 2.98
C PHE A 77 5.54 3.42 4.29
N ARG A 78 5.44 4.50 5.08
CA ARG A 78 6.22 4.68 6.32
C ARG A 78 5.34 4.41 7.55
N PRO A 79 5.88 3.81 8.63
CA PRO A 79 5.16 3.64 9.91
C PRO A 79 4.56 4.94 10.47
N ASN A 80 5.19 6.08 10.19
CA ASN A 80 4.68 7.41 10.58
C ASN A 80 3.28 7.71 9.98
N ASN A 81 2.98 7.18 8.80
CA ASN A 81 1.65 7.32 8.20
C ASN A 81 0.58 6.59 9.03
N TRP A 82 0.90 5.47 9.69
CA TRP A 82 -0.06 4.84 10.61
C TRP A 82 -0.23 5.68 11.85
N ARG A 83 0.84 6.24 12.42
CA ARG A 83 0.74 7.06 13.62
C ARG A 83 -0.18 8.26 13.39
N ASP A 84 0.02 8.99 12.31
CA ASP A 84 -0.79 10.18 11.99
C ASP A 84 -2.25 9.81 11.71
N TRP A 85 -2.48 8.64 11.09
CA TRP A 85 -3.81 8.12 10.82
C TRP A 85 -4.52 7.69 12.10
N ILE A 86 -3.86 6.88 12.94
CA ILE A 86 -4.36 6.43 14.24
C ILE A 86 -4.71 7.63 15.11
N HIS A 87 -3.80 8.60 15.23
CA HIS A 87 -4.03 9.80 16.01
C HIS A 87 -5.25 10.57 15.50
N SER A 88 -5.40 10.67 14.19
CA SER A 88 -6.57 11.34 13.62
C SER A 88 -7.88 10.57 13.77
N TYR A 89 -7.82 9.23 13.74
CA TYR A 89 -8.98 8.37 13.95
C TYR A 89 -9.43 8.41 15.41
N ASP A 90 -8.47 8.38 16.34
CA ASP A 90 -8.70 8.51 17.78
C ASP A 90 -9.36 9.86 18.09
N LEU A 91 -8.79 10.98 17.63
CA LEU A 91 -9.40 12.31 17.82
C LEU A 91 -10.86 12.42 17.35
N LYS A 92 -11.29 11.63 16.36
CA LYS A 92 -12.67 11.62 15.86
C LYS A 92 -13.61 10.69 16.63
N ASN A 93 -13.08 9.68 17.30
CA ASN A 93 -13.86 8.62 17.94
C ASN A 93 -13.67 8.55 19.46
N ALA A 94 -12.79 9.37 20.03
CA ALA A 94 -12.44 9.34 21.43
C ALA A 94 -13.65 9.64 22.33
N LYS A 95 -14.10 8.61 23.05
CA LYS A 95 -14.53 8.76 24.45
C LYS A 95 -13.25 8.92 25.28
N SER A 96 -13.19 9.92 26.14
CA SER A 96 -11.97 10.56 26.65
C SER A 96 -11.02 9.73 27.56
N SER A 97 -10.95 8.41 27.43
CA SER A 97 -10.06 7.56 28.26
C SER A 97 -9.71 6.18 27.69
N ALA A 98 -10.11 5.84 26.46
CA ALA A 98 -9.86 4.51 25.91
C ALA A 98 -8.39 4.33 25.44
N SER A 99 -7.81 3.16 25.70
CA SER A 99 -6.51 2.75 25.18
C SER A 99 -6.56 2.45 23.68
N LEU A 100 -5.41 2.51 22.99
CA LEU A 100 -5.32 2.22 21.55
C LEU A 100 -5.88 0.84 21.18
N LYS A 101 -5.66 -0.17 22.04
CA LYS A 101 -6.20 -1.51 21.86
C LYS A 101 -7.72 -1.53 21.96
N GLU A 102 -8.32 -0.72 22.83
CA GLU A 102 -9.78 -0.59 22.94
C GLU A 102 -10.37 0.19 21.77
N ILE A 103 -9.66 1.21 21.27
CA ILE A 103 -10.09 2.04 20.12
C ILE A 103 -10.11 1.22 18.82
N LEU A 104 -9.07 0.43 18.58
CA LEU A 104 -8.91 -0.33 17.33
C LEU A 104 -9.39 -1.78 17.43
N ASN A 105 -9.55 -2.31 18.65
CA ASN A 105 -9.81 -3.72 18.92
C ASN A 105 -8.88 -4.66 18.11
N ALA A 106 -7.58 -4.34 18.12
CA ALA A 106 -6.59 -5.03 17.29
C ALA A 106 -5.34 -5.41 18.10
N ASP A 107 -4.82 -6.62 17.88
CA ASP A 107 -3.54 -7.06 18.44
C ASP A 107 -2.36 -6.67 17.56
N VAL A 108 -2.56 -6.54 16.24
CA VAL A 108 -1.51 -6.26 15.26
C VAL A 108 -1.95 -5.16 14.30
N ILE A 109 -1.05 -4.21 14.04
CA ILE A 109 -1.18 -3.17 13.02
C ILE A 109 -0.04 -3.34 12.02
N THR A 110 -0.39 -3.50 10.76
CA THR A 110 0.56 -3.65 9.65
C THR A 110 -0.07 -3.26 8.32
N ASP A 111 0.71 -3.12 7.25
CA ASP A 111 0.19 -2.89 5.90
C ASP A 111 -0.11 -4.22 5.20
N TRP A 112 -1.00 -4.13 4.21
CA TRP A 112 -1.38 -5.27 3.40
C TRP A 112 -0.19 -5.91 2.65
N ALA A 113 0.81 -5.13 2.23
CA ALA A 113 1.94 -5.69 1.49
C ALA A 113 2.82 -6.56 2.42
N THR A 114 2.99 -6.16 3.67
CA THR A 114 3.62 -6.96 4.73
C THR A 114 2.87 -8.28 4.94
N TRP A 115 1.54 -8.24 5.14
CA TRP A 115 0.73 -9.45 5.27
C TRP A 115 0.86 -10.38 4.06
N LYS A 116 0.77 -9.82 2.85
CA LYS A 116 0.89 -10.59 1.60
C LYS A 116 2.20 -11.36 1.52
N ILE A 117 3.32 -10.76 1.94
CA ILE A 117 4.61 -11.45 1.96
C ILE A 117 4.58 -12.63 2.95
N LEU A 118 4.06 -12.42 4.17
CA LEU A 118 3.98 -13.49 5.17
C LEU A 118 3.11 -14.66 4.69
N PHE A 119 1.94 -14.38 4.13
CA PHE A 119 1.04 -15.41 3.60
C PHE A 119 1.62 -16.12 2.36
N MET A 120 2.37 -15.41 1.54
CA MET A 120 2.91 -15.97 0.30
C MET A 120 4.26 -16.67 0.48
N ASN A 121 4.97 -16.42 1.58
CA ASN A 121 6.30 -16.99 1.83
C ASN A 121 6.34 -18.52 1.67
N PRO A 122 5.40 -19.31 2.25
CA PRO A 122 5.41 -20.77 2.07
C PRO A 122 5.27 -21.20 0.61
N ILE A 123 4.49 -20.45 -0.19
CA ILE A 123 4.26 -20.76 -1.62
C ILE A 123 5.46 -20.34 -2.48
N ILE A 124 6.09 -19.21 -2.15
CA ILE A 124 7.29 -18.72 -2.85
C ILE A 124 8.44 -19.72 -2.68
N GLN A 125 8.59 -20.32 -1.49
CA GLN A 125 9.62 -21.32 -1.20
C GLN A 125 9.49 -22.62 -2.01
N LEU A 126 8.30 -22.91 -2.57
CA LEU A 126 8.07 -24.10 -3.40
C LEU A 126 8.54 -23.93 -4.85
N ARG A 127 9.04 -22.75 -5.25
CA ARG A 127 9.45 -22.47 -6.63
C ARG A 127 10.93 -22.83 -6.85
N PRO A 128 11.25 -23.66 -7.87
CA PRO A 128 12.58 -24.27 -7.99
C PRO A 128 13.73 -23.33 -8.42
N VAL A 129 13.47 -22.07 -8.81
CA VAL A 129 14.49 -21.22 -9.47
C VAL A 129 14.41 -19.74 -9.07
N GLN A 130 14.05 -19.41 -7.83
CA GLN A 130 14.18 -18.03 -7.35
C GLN A 130 15.19 -17.96 -6.21
N GLU A 131 16.16 -17.07 -6.35
CA GLU A 131 16.96 -16.59 -5.23
C GLU A 131 15.99 -16.03 -4.18
N ILE A 132 15.73 -16.81 -3.12
CA ILE A 132 14.80 -16.43 -2.05
C ILE A 132 15.46 -15.28 -1.28
N LYS A 133 15.12 -14.05 -1.67
CA LYS A 133 15.61 -12.85 -1.00
C LYS A 133 14.82 -12.65 0.28
N TYR A 134 15.50 -12.81 1.41
CA TYR A 134 14.94 -12.59 2.73
C TYR A 134 14.32 -11.19 2.84
N VAL A 135 13.12 -11.14 3.39
CA VAL A 135 12.45 -9.89 3.76
C VAL A 135 12.66 -9.73 5.26
N ASP A 136 13.30 -8.63 5.64
CA ASP A 136 13.46 -8.30 7.04
C ASP A 136 12.21 -7.57 7.52
N PHE A 137 11.80 -7.86 8.75
CA PHE A 137 10.67 -7.21 9.40
C PHE A 137 11.12 -6.62 10.73
N ALA A 138 10.50 -5.50 11.09
CA ALA A 138 10.58 -4.93 12.42
C ALA A 138 9.24 -5.08 13.12
N CYS A 139 9.30 -5.28 14.44
CA CYS A 139 8.15 -5.41 15.31
C CYS A 139 8.33 -4.54 16.54
N GLN A 140 7.35 -3.69 16.84
CA GLN A 140 7.36 -2.84 18.02
C GLN A 140 6.04 -2.97 18.77
N LYS A 141 6.08 -3.12 20.10
CA LYS A 141 4.87 -3.12 20.94
C LYS A 141 4.63 -1.73 21.51
N ILE A 142 3.45 -1.15 21.25
CA ILE A 142 3.05 0.17 21.75
C ILE A 142 1.62 0.05 22.30
N CYS A 143 1.40 0.43 23.56
CA CYS A 143 0.08 0.40 24.21
C CYS A 143 -0.65 -0.95 24.08
N GLY A 144 0.09 -2.07 24.15
CA GLY A 144 -0.49 -3.41 24.05
C GLY A 144 -0.73 -3.93 22.63
N VAL A 145 -0.43 -3.12 21.59
CA VAL A 145 -0.60 -3.46 20.18
C VAL A 145 0.76 -3.67 19.50
N TYR A 146 0.88 -4.66 18.64
CA TYR A 146 2.09 -4.92 17.86
C TYR A 146 2.05 -4.20 16.50
N PHE A 147 2.98 -3.29 16.30
CA PHE A 147 3.25 -2.65 15.02
C PHE A 147 4.27 -3.49 14.28
N PHE A 148 3.86 -4.07 13.16
CA PHE A 148 4.68 -4.96 12.35
C PHE A 148 4.87 -4.35 10.96
N TYR A 149 6.10 -4.20 10.50
CA TYR A 149 6.36 -3.57 9.19
C TYR A 149 7.64 -4.10 8.56
N ARG A 150 7.66 -4.09 7.22
CA ARG A 150 8.83 -4.48 6.42
C ARG A 150 9.94 -3.45 6.50
N LEU A 151 11.19 -3.93 6.59
CA LEU A 151 12.40 -3.13 6.43
C LEU A 151 12.82 -3.19 4.97
N ILE A 152 12.71 -2.06 4.26
CA ILE A 152 13.09 -1.99 2.86
C ILE A 152 14.58 -1.69 2.77
N LYS A 153 15.38 -2.74 2.54
CA LYS A 153 16.83 -2.60 2.29
C LYS A 153 17.08 -1.87 0.97
N ALA A 154 18.20 -1.16 0.90
CA ALA A 154 18.61 -0.40 -0.30
C ALA A 154 18.69 -1.28 -1.57
N GLU A 155 19.02 -2.55 -1.43
CA GLU A 155 19.05 -3.54 -2.52
C GLU A 155 17.68 -3.78 -3.17
N TRP A 156 16.58 -3.62 -2.44
CA TRP A 156 15.22 -3.72 -2.99
C TRP A 156 14.87 -2.51 -3.85
N LYS A 157 15.46 -1.34 -3.58
CA LYS A 157 15.31 -0.15 -4.42
C LYS A 157 15.95 -0.34 -5.81
N LYS A 158 16.93 -1.25 -5.93
CA LYS A 158 17.58 -1.61 -7.21
C LYS A 158 16.76 -2.58 -8.06
N ARG A 159 15.59 -3.07 -7.60
CA ARG A 159 14.76 -4.03 -8.37
C ARG A 159 13.98 -3.40 -9.52
N TYR A 160 13.76 -2.09 -9.48
CA TYR A 160 13.14 -1.33 -10.57
C TYR A 160 14.24 -0.67 -11.39
N THR A 161 15.03 -1.45 -12.12
CA THR A 161 16.22 -0.94 -12.82
C THR A 161 16.17 -1.08 -14.32
N THR A 162 15.47 -2.09 -14.85
CA THR A 162 15.33 -2.26 -16.29
C THR A 162 14.16 -1.44 -16.83
N GLU A 163 14.29 -0.94 -18.04
CA GLU A 163 13.23 -0.25 -18.77
C GLU A 163 11.94 -1.09 -18.88
N GLU A 164 12.04 -2.40 -19.12
CA GLU A 164 10.88 -3.30 -19.24
C GLU A 164 10.01 -3.35 -17.96
N HIS A 165 10.65 -3.42 -16.77
CA HIS A 165 9.96 -3.33 -15.49
C HIS A 165 9.23 -2.00 -15.33
N PHE A 166 9.86 -0.88 -15.72
CA PHE A 166 9.23 0.44 -15.66
C PHE A 166 8.05 0.54 -16.61
N ARG A 167 8.19 0.06 -17.85
CA ARG A 167 7.10 0.01 -18.84
C ARG A 167 5.92 -0.80 -18.33
N SER A 168 6.18 -1.93 -17.67
CA SER A 168 5.14 -2.76 -17.04
C SER A 168 4.42 -2.06 -15.89
N LEU A 169 5.15 -1.36 -15.02
CA LEU A 169 4.57 -0.56 -13.94
C LEU A 169 3.73 0.60 -14.50
N TYR A 170 4.24 1.28 -15.51
CA TYR A 170 3.57 2.38 -16.20
C TYR A 170 2.28 1.91 -16.86
N ALA A 171 2.31 0.77 -17.58
CA ALA A 171 1.13 0.18 -18.19
C ALA A 171 0.01 -0.10 -17.17
N GLY A 172 0.36 -0.60 -15.98
CA GLY A 172 -0.60 -0.79 -14.88
C GLY A 172 -1.22 0.53 -14.40
N LYS A 173 -0.43 1.61 -14.33
CA LYS A 173 -0.92 2.94 -13.94
C LYS A 173 -1.81 3.58 -14.99
N GLU A 174 -1.45 3.44 -16.26
CA GLU A 174 -2.28 3.91 -17.36
C GLU A 174 -3.58 3.12 -17.49
N PHE A 175 -3.55 1.81 -17.23
CA PHE A 175 -4.75 1.01 -17.13
C PHE A 175 -5.68 1.59 -16.05
N GLU A 176 -5.20 1.76 -14.81
CA GLU A 176 -5.96 2.36 -13.71
C GLU A 176 -6.55 3.73 -14.11
N ARG A 177 -5.76 4.60 -14.75
CA ARG A 177 -6.20 5.92 -15.21
C ARG A 177 -7.31 5.87 -16.26
N LYS A 178 -7.26 4.89 -17.16
CA LYS A 178 -8.24 4.75 -18.25
C LYS A 178 -9.55 4.12 -17.81
N VAL A 179 -9.52 3.23 -16.84
CA VAL A 179 -10.71 2.49 -16.37
C VAL A 179 -11.37 3.13 -15.15
N THR A 180 -10.82 4.23 -14.63
CA THR A 180 -11.37 4.95 -13.48
C THR A 180 -11.68 6.41 -13.81
N SER A 181 -12.70 6.97 -13.14
CA SER A 181 -13.05 8.39 -13.24
C SER A 181 -13.05 9.06 -11.87
N LYS A 182 -12.68 10.33 -11.81
CA LYS A 182 -12.83 11.17 -10.60
C LYS A 182 -14.19 11.87 -10.49
N GLU A 183 -14.99 11.86 -11.55
CA GLU A 183 -16.35 12.41 -11.55
C GLU A 183 -17.32 11.44 -10.86
N GLN A 184 -17.96 11.92 -9.80
CA GLN A 184 -19.07 11.23 -9.13
C GLN A 184 -20.40 11.72 -9.72
N LEU A 185 -21.36 10.80 -9.87
CA LEU A 185 -22.78 11.12 -10.12
C LEU A 185 -23.40 11.78 -8.88
#